data_AF-A0A0Q7B1M0-F1
#
_entry.id   AF-A0A0Q7B1M0-F1
#
_cell.length_a   1.000
_cell.length_b   1.000
_cell.length_c   1.000
_cell.angle_alpha   90.00
_cell.angle_beta   90.00
_cell.angle_gamma   90.00
#
_symmetry.space_group_name_H-M   'P 1'
#
loop_
_entity.id
_entity.type
_entity.pdbx_description
1 polymer ?
#
loop_
_entity_poly.entity_id
_entity_poly.type
_entity_poly.pdbx_seq_one_letter_code
_entity_poly.pdbx_strand_id
1 'polypeptide(L)'
;MRFHVIAAWTLLALEALFVMTLALQKNMGDDAAGRGMATGFAMVLAPVVLVAAALLWWGSRSGGTTLAWWLGFCIVASPVAYGATTFAAGMLKKTDRSMWRAQQGRFADSQLTELARAIDAQDAPGVQRLLAAGPPDWTARDRWGRTLLGHAVVQAASDYGDPSRAEFVRLLLAAGAPPAANAIAAEASMASVSEHNLVYHLYGIHNANALAVMDMVLSAGASVDVVDEDGRPIYYSTYTVLPALEILARHGADFRRLDPRSDRLHYNALMNAVSMQMWPAALFFLKQGLSPDRQSMRTILAEVDAPGSSYYGDDDIAHGAFLAELARQRVK
;
A
#
# COMPACT_ATOMS: atom_id res chain seq x y z
N MET A 1 39.28 24.39 29.81
CA MET A 1 37.86 24.03 30.04
C MET A 1 37.59 22.73 29.32
N ARG A 2 36.99 21.72 29.96
CA ARG A 2 36.80 20.41 29.33
C ARG A 2 35.66 20.50 28.31
N PHE A 3 35.92 20.13 27.05
CA PHE A 3 34.99 20.26 25.91
C PHE A 3 33.57 19.75 26.19
N HIS A 4 33.45 18.62 26.89
CA HIS A 4 32.16 18.02 27.23
C HIS A 4 31.28 18.90 28.14
N VAL A 5 31.87 19.77 28.97
CA VAL A 5 31.11 20.71 29.81
C VAL A 5 30.44 21.78 28.95
N ILE A 6 31.16 22.32 27.96
CA ILE A 6 30.61 23.29 27.00
C ILE A 6 29.46 22.64 26.23
N ALA A 7 29.71 21.47 25.65
CA ALA A 7 28.72 20.74 24.87
C ALA A 7 27.43 20.45 25.67
N ALA A 8 27.55 20.03 26.93
CA ALA A 8 26.39 19.75 27.79
C ALA A 8 25.49 20.98 27.99
N TRP A 9 26.09 22.13 28.31
CA TRP A 9 25.33 23.37 28.53
C TRP A 9 24.77 23.94 27.23
N THR A 10 25.49 23.81 26.11
CA THR A 10 24.97 24.20 24.79
C THR A 10 23.75 23.34 24.41
N LEU A 11 23.83 22.02 24.58
CA LEU A 11 22.69 21.12 24.31
C LEU A 11 21.50 21.45 25.20
N LEU A 12 21.71 21.64 26.51
CA LEU A 12 20.64 22.05 27.43
C LEU A 12 19.97 23.35 26.99
N ALA A 13 20.74 24.36 26.56
CA ALA A 13 20.19 25.63 26.10
C ALA A 13 19.35 25.47 24.81
N LEU A 14 19.79 24.62 23.88
CA LEU A 14 19.04 24.30 22.67
C LEU A 14 17.72 23.56 23.00
N GLU A 15 17.75 22.59 23.91
CA GLU A 15 16.56 21.87 24.37
C GLU A 15 15.57 22.79 25.08
N ALA A 16 16.07 23.67 25.97
CA ALA A 16 15.22 24.65 26.65
C ALA A 16 14.55 25.62 25.65
N LEU A 17 15.29 26.06 24.63
CA LEU A 17 14.75 26.91 23.57
C LEU A 17 13.69 26.15 22.75
N PHE A 18 13.94 24.89 22.40
CA PHE A 18 12.98 24.04 21.68
C PHE A 18 11.68 23.82 22.48
N VAL A 19 11.77 23.51 23.77
CA VAL A 19 10.59 23.39 24.63
C VAL A 19 9.83 24.71 24.73
N MET A 20 10.55 25.83 24.81
CA MET A 20 9.93 27.15 24.82
C MET A 20 9.21 27.47 23.50
N THR A 21 9.79 27.13 22.34
CA THR A 21 9.11 27.34 21.05
C THR A 21 7.86 26.49 20.93
N LEU A 22 7.89 25.23 21.38
CA LEU A 22 6.70 24.38 21.44
C LEU A 22 5.59 24.95 22.34
N ALA A 23 5.95 25.54 23.48
CA ALA A 23 5.00 26.18 24.38
C ALA A 23 4.35 27.44 23.76
N LEU A 24 5.09 28.16 22.91
CA LEU A 24 4.64 29.39 22.26
C LEU A 24 3.89 29.15 20.95
N GLN A 25 4.11 28.00 20.29
CA GLN A 25 3.41 27.63 19.06
C GLN A 25 1.97 27.23 19.37
N LYS A 26 1.01 28.06 18.91
CA LYS A 26 -0.41 27.83 19.19
C LYS A 26 -1.01 26.66 18.40
N ASN A 27 -0.44 26.22 17.28
CA ASN A 27 -0.96 25.09 16.47
C ASN A 27 0.15 24.43 15.64
N MET A 28 0.26 23.10 15.67
CA MET A 28 1.11 22.28 14.78
C MET A 28 0.24 21.33 13.95
N GLY A 29 -0.73 21.87 13.20
CA GLY A 29 -1.61 21.12 12.32
C GLY A 29 -2.98 21.78 12.17
N ASP A 30 -3.63 21.54 11.03
CA ASP A 30 -4.98 22.05 10.73
C ASP A 30 -6.10 21.15 11.31
N ASP A 31 -5.76 19.94 11.73
CA ASP A 31 -6.68 18.98 12.33
C ASP A 31 -6.81 19.14 13.86
N ALA A 32 -7.91 18.63 14.41
CA ALA A 32 -8.16 18.69 15.85
C ALA A 32 -7.08 17.95 16.67
N ALA A 33 -6.39 16.98 16.08
CA ALA A 33 -5.28 16.27 16.72
C ALA A 33 -4.00 17.12 16.79
N GLY A 34 -3.68 17.90 15.75
CA GLY A 34 -2.53 18.81 15.74
C GLY A 34 -2.69 20.05 16.63
N ARG A 35 -3.94 20.46 16.88
CA ARG A 35 -4.28 21.56 17.81
C ARG A 35 -4.13 21.11 19.27
N GLY A 36 -2.90 21.18 19.78
CA GLY A 36 -2.59 20.92 21.19
C GLY A 36 -1.41 19.99 21.41
N MET A 37 -0.93 19.29 20.38
CA MET A 37 0.26 18.44 20.49
C MET A 37 1.49 19.21 20.93
N ALA A 38 1.74 20.41 20.37
CA ALA A 38 2.89 21.23 20.73
C ALA A 38 2.90 21.59 22.22
N THR A 39 1.76 22.04 22.76
CA THR A 39 1.60 22.35 24.18
C THR A 39 1.72 21.09 25.05
N GLY A 40 1.16 19.96 24.60
CA GLY A 40 1.30 18.67 25.27
C GLY A 40 2.76 18.22 25.40
N PHE A 41 3.52 18.30 24.29
CA PHE A 41 4.96 18.00 24.31
C PHE A 41 5.73 18.96 25.21
N ALA A 42 5.43 20.27 25.18
CA ALA A 42 6.08 21.24 26.05
C ALA A 42 5.84 20.93 27.54
N MET A 43 4.61 20.56 27.92
CA MET A 43 4.27 20.18 29.30
C MET A 43 5.05 18.94 29.79
N VAL A 44 5.29 17.96 28.91
CA VAL A 44 6.04 16.75 29.23
C VAL A 44 7.56 16.99 29.24
N LEU A 45 8.08 17.75 28.27
CA LEU A 45 9.51 17.95 28.09
C LEU A 45 10.11 18.99 29.04
N ALA A 46 9.34 20.00 29.49
CA ALA A 46 9.85 21.02 30.40
C ALA A 46 10.39 20.44 31.73
N PRO A 47 9.68 19.54 32.44
CA PRO A 47 10.24 18.86 33.61
C PRO A 47 11.53 18.08 33.32
N VAL A 48 11.62 17.43 32.15
CA VAL A 48 12.81 16.65 31.75
C VAL A 48 14.02 17.57 31.59
N VAL A 49 13.86 18.72 30.92
CA VAL A 49 14.92 19.72 30.76
C VAL A 49 15.35 20.28 32.12
N LEU A 50 14.41 20.56 33.02
CA LEU A 50 14.72 21.03 34.38
C LEU A 50 15.50 20.00 35.20
N VAL A 51 15.12 18.72 35.13
CA VAL A 51 15.86 17.62 35.77
C VAL A 51 17.28 17.53 35.21
N ALA A 52 17.43 17.60 33.89
CA ALA A 52 18.75 17.57 33.26
C ALA A 52 19.63 18.76 33.68
N ALA A 53 19.05 19.97 33.74
CA ALA A 53 19.73 21.17 34.23
C ALA A 53 20.22 21.01 35.67
N ALA A 54 19.36 20.49 36.56
CA ALA A 54 19.69 20.24 37.96
C ALA A 54 20.83 19.23 38.11
N LEU A 55 20.78 18.13 37.34
CA LEU A 55 21.82 17.10 37.32
C LEU A 55 23.17 17.65 36.83
N LEU A 56 23.18 18.40 35.73
CA LEU A 56 24.39 19.03 35.18
C LEU A 56 24.99 20.04 36.16
N TRP A 57 24.15 20.86 36.79
CA TRP A 57 24.58 21.84 37.78
C TRP A 57 25.18 21.17 39.03
N TRP A 58 24.48 20.20 39.61
CA TRP A 58 24.95 19.47 40.80
C TRP A 58 26.25 18.72 40.52
N GLY A 59 26.31 18.00 39.41
CA GLY A 59 27.50 17.25 38.99
C GLY A 59 28.73 18.12 38.71
N SER A 60 28.55 19.43 38.49
CA SER A 60 29.66 20.38 38.25
C SER A 60 30.27 20.98 39.52
N ARG A 61 29.65 20.82 40.70
CA ARG A 61 30.15 21.37 41.97
C ARG A 61 31.19 20.46 42.64
N SER A 62 31.98 21.04 43.54
CA SER A 62 33.10 20.40 44.28
C SER A 62 32.72 19.26 45.24
N GLY A 63 31.47 18.78 45.21
CA GLY A 63 31.01 17.59 45.92
C GLY A 63 29.98 16.76 45.13
N GLY A 64 29.77 17.09 43.84
CA GLY A 64 28.86 16.36 42.97
C GLY A 64 29.45 15.03 42.52
N THR A 65 28.58 14.02 42.32
CA THR A 65 29.04 12.75 41.74
C THR A 65 29.21 12.90 40.23
N THR A 66 30.29 12.33 39.69
CA THR A 66 30.51 12.27 38.23
C THR A 66 29.36 11.58 37.49
N LEU A 67 28.68 10.65 38.17
CA LEU A 67 27.48 9.99 37.67
C LEU A 67 26.33 10.97 37.38
N ALA A 68 26.04 11.90 38.29
CA ALA A 68 24.98 12.90 38.08
C ALA A 68 25.25 13.76 36.85
N TRP A 69 26.51 14.14 36.62
CA TRP A 69 26.91 14.89 35.44
C TRP A 69 26.65 14.09 34.14
N TRP A 70 27.07 12.82 34.08
CA TRP A 70 26.86 11.98 32.90
C TRP A 70 25.38 11.68 32.64
N LEU A 71 24.57 11.50 33.68
CA LEU A 71 23.12 11.34 33.52
C LEU A 71 22.47 12.60 32.92
N GLY A 72 22.82 13.78 33.43
CA GLY A 72 22.35 15.04 32.87
C GLY A 72 22.78 15.23 31.40
N PHE A 73 24.02 14.87 31.08
CA PHE A 73 24.54 14.91 29.71
C PHE A 73 23.80 13.96 28.76
N CYS A 74 23.56 12.72 29.18
CA CYS A 74 22.83 11.74 28.37
C CYS A 74 21.39 12.19 28.08
N ILE A 75 20.71 12.82 29.05
CA ILE A 75 19.35 13.33 28.85
C ILE A 75 19.34 14.41 27.77
N VAL A 76 20.21 15.43 27.86
CA VAL A 76 20.25 16.52 26.86
C VAL A 76 20.84 16.11 25.51
N ALA A 77 21.67 15.06 25.47
CA ALA A 77 22.20 14.53 24.21
C ALA A 77 21.21 13.59 23.50
N SER A 78 20.20 13.07 24.21
CA SER A 78 19.27 12.08 23.66
C SER A 78 18.51 12.56 22.42
N PRO A 79 18.01 13.82 22.32
CA PRO A 79 17.27 14.23 21.14
C PRO A 79 18.17 14.43 19.93
N VAL A 80 19.42 14.86 20.12
CA VAL A 80 20.42 14.91 19.04
C VAL A 80 20.80 13.52 18.57
N ALA A 81 20.98 12.56 19.48
CA ALA A 81 21.24 11.17 19.10
C ALA A 81 20.04 10.55 18.36
N TYR A 82 18.81 10.82 18.82
CA TYR A 82 17.59 10.40 18.13
C TYR A 82 17.44 11.08 16.76
N GLY A 83 17.71 12.38 16.66
CA GLY A 83 17.70 13.12 15.40
C GLY A 83 18.74 12.60 14.41
N ALA A 84 19.96 12.32 14.86
CA ALA A 84 21.02 11.76 14.04
C ALA A 84 20.68 10.35 13.53
N THR A 85 20.13 9.49 14.40
CA THR A 85 19.73 8.12 14.01
C THR A 85 18.55 8.11 13.05
N THR A 86 17.52 8.92 13.28
CA THR A 86 16.38 9.06 12.37
C THR A 86 16.77 9.69 11.03
N PHE A 87 17.65 10.69 11.03
CA PHE A 87 18.22 11.27 9.82
C PHE A 87 19.06 10.24 9.05
N ALA A 88 19.94 9.51 9.72
CA ALA A 88 20.76 8.46 9.11
C ALA A 88 19.87 7.34 8.54
N ALA A 89 18.86 6.89 9.28
CA ALA A 89 17.88 5.91 8.78
C ALA A 89 17.09 6.45 7.58
N GLY A 90 16.71 7.73 7.61
CA GLY A 90 16.05 8.42 6.50
C GLY A 90 16.93 8.52 5.25
N MET A 91 18.21 8.84 5.42
CA MET A 91 19.21 8.84 4.34
C MET A 91 19.41 7.43 3.81
N LEU A 92 19.60 6.42 4.65
CA LEU A 92 19.73 5.03 4.24
C LEU A 92 18.51 4.58 3.44
N LYS A 93 17.28 4.86 3.90
CA LYS A 93 16.05 4.58 3.15
C LYS A 93 15.96 5.36 1.83
N LYS A 94 16.51 6.57 1.72
CA LYS A 94 16.55 7.32 0.46
C LYS A 94 17.58 6.75 -0.50
N THR A 95 18.78 6.44 -0.01
CA THR A 95 19.85 5.81 -0.79
C THR A 95 19.43 4.42 -1.25
N ASP A 96 18.81 3.63 -0.39
CA ASP A 96 18.26 2.31 -0.71
C ASP A 96 17.16 2.41 -1.76
N ARG A 97 16.17 3.30 -1.60
CA ARG A 97 15.16 3.55 -2.65
C ARG A 97 15.75 4.05 -3.96
N SER A 98 16.79 4.89 -3.91
CA SER A 98 17.49 5.38 -5.10
C SER A 98 18.25 4.25 -5.79
N MET A 99 19.00 3.46 -5.02
CA MET A 99 19.70 2.28 -5.51
C MET A 99 18.73 1.27 -6.10
N TRP A 100 17.60 1.02 -5.43
CA TRP A 100 16.51 0.19 -5.92
C TRP A 100 15.94 0.71 -7.25
N ARG A 101 15.63 2.01 -7.38
CA ARG A 101 15.16 2.61 -8.64
C ARG A 101 16.20 2.58 -9.76
N ALA A 102 17.46 2.90 -9.47
CA ALA A 102 18.56 2.95 -10.45
C ALA A 102 18.82 1.61 -11.16
N GLN A 103 18.25 0.60 -10.57
CA GLN A 103 18.45 -0.76 -10.87
C GLN A 103 17.23 -1.29 -11.65
N GLN A 104 16.06 -0.60 -11.62
CA GLN A 104 14.76 -1.04 -12.19
C GLN A 104 14.85 -1.12 -13.69
N GLY A 105 14.22 -2.15 -14.27
CA GLY A 105 14.29 -2.37 -15.71
C GLY A 105 15.69 -2.72 -16.23
N ARG A 106 16.63 -3.18 -15.39
CA ARG A 106 17.89 -3.75 -15.87
C ARG A 106 17.72 -5.23 -16.18
N PHE A 107 17.81 -5.55 -17.47
CA PHE A 107 17.78 -6.89 -18.02
C PHE A 107 19.19 -7.35 -18.36
N ALA A 108 19.38 -8.66 -18.55
CA ALA A 108 20.65 -9.18 -19.11
C ALA A 108 20.88 -8.67 -20.54
N ASP A 109 19.81 -8.46 -21.30
CA ASP A 109 19.81 -7.84 -22.62
C ASP A 109 19.84 -6.30 -22.52
N SER A 110 20.77 -5.68 -23.24
CA SER A 110 20.89 -4.21 -23.32
C SER A 110 19.71 -3.55 -24.03
N GLN A 111 19.12 -4.16 -25.06
CA GLN A 111 17.97 -3.63 -25.78
C GLN A 111 16.74 -3.58 -24.87
N LEU A 112 16.50 -4.62 -24.07
CA LEU A 112 15.43 -4.62 -23.07
C LEU A 112 15.66 -3.57 -21.98
N THR A 113 16.91 -3.38 -21.56
CA THR A 113 17.27 -2.32 -20.61
C THR A 113 17.03 -0.93 -21.18
N GLU A 114 17.28 -0.74 -22.48
CA GLU A 114 17.00 0.51 -23.18
C GLU A 114 15.49 0.76 -23.32
N LEU A 115 14.72 -0.27 -23.67
CA LEU A 115 13.25 -0.22 -23.68
C LEU A 115 12.68 0.16 -22.31
N ALA A 116 13.14 -0.49 -21.25
CA ALA A 116 12.68 -0.19 -19.89
C ALA A 116 13.06 1.23 -19.45
N ARG A 117 14.25 1.71 -19.82
CA ARG A 117 14.65 3.10 -19.58
C ARG A 117 13.77 4.09 -20.34
N ALA A 118 13.41 3.78 -21.59
CA ALA A 118 12.49 4.61 -22.37
C ALA A 118 11.10 4.66 -21.74
N ILE A 119 10.60 3.54 -21.19
CA ILE A 119 9.35 3.49 -20.41
C ILE A 119 9.45 4.35 -19.15
N ASP A 120 10.53 4.23 -18.38
CA ASP A 120 10.75 5.01 -17.16
C ASP A 120 10.86 6.53 -17.44
N ALA A 121 11.45 6.88 -18.59
CA ALA A 121 11.57 8.25 -19.09
C ALA A 121 10.31 8.76 -19.79
N GLN A 122 9.27 7.93 -19.92
CA GLN A 122 8.04 8.23 -20.67
C GLN A 122 8.27 8.61 -22.15
N ASP A 123 9.27 8.02 -22.80
CA ASP A 123 9.63 8.24 -24.21
C ASP A 123 8.89 7.25 -25.13
N ALA A 124 7.62 7.51 -25.41
CA ALA A 124 6.81 6.68 -26.32
C ALA A 124 7.41 6.55 -27.74
N PRO A 125 7.91 7.63 -28.40
CA PRO A 125 8.61 7.51 -29.67
C PRO A 125 9.87 6.62 -29.59
N GLY A 126 10.62 6.69 -28.50
CA GLY A 126 11.77 5.81 -28.23
C GLY A 126 11.35 4.34 -28.15
N VAL A 127 10.32 4.02 -27.36
CA VAL A 127 9.78 2.65 -27.24
C VAL A 127 9.31 2.13 -28.60
N GLN A 128 8.55 2.91 -29.36
CA GLN A 128 8.08 2.50 -30.70
C GLN A 128 9.23 2.22 -31.66
N ARG A 129 10.26 3.08 -31.67
CA ARG A 129 11.44 2.90 -32.51
C ARG A 129 12.22 1.63 -32.15
N LEU A 130 12.39 1.38 -30.86
CA LEU A 130 13.09 0.19 -30.35
C LEU A 130 12.31 -1.10 -30.65
N LEU A 131 10.99 -1.08 -30.57
CA LEU A 131 10.13 -2.21 -30.95
C LEU A 131 10.12 -2.46 -32.47
N ALA A 132 10.19 -1.39 -33.27
CA ALA A 132 10.26 -1.49 -34.73
C ALA A 132 11.60 -2.08 -35.23
N ALA A 133 12.66 -2.04 -34.41
CA ALA A 133 13.94 -2.67 -34.74
C ALA A 133 13.89 -4.21 -34.67
N GLY A 134 12.92 -4.78 -33.97
CA GLY A 134 12.69 -6.22 -33.88
C GLY A 134 11.96 -6.61 -32.59
N PRO A 135 11.28 -7.78 -32.57
CA PRO A 135 10.59 -8.24 -31.37
C PRO A 135 11.62 -8.60 -30.28
N PRO A 136 11.49 -8.05 -29.06
CA PRO A 136 12.34 -8.43 -27.95
C PRO A 136 11.97 -9.83 -27.41
N ASP A 137 12.86 -10.43 -26.61
CA ASP A 137 12.49 -11.60 -25.80
C ASP A 137 11.51 -11.18 -24.70
N TRP A 138 10.23 -11.47 -24.91
CA TRP A 138 9.16 -11.15 -23.97
C TRP A 138 9.21 -11.93 -22.65
N THR A 139 9.98 -13.02 -22.61
CA THR A 139 10.11 -13.89 -21.44
C THR A 139 11.30 -13.52 -20.56
N ALA A 140 12.24 -12.74 -21.10
CA ALA A 140 13.37 -12.22 -20.37
C ALA A 140 12.90 -11.39 -19.17
N ARG A 141 13.66 -11.50 -18.09
CA ARG A 141 13.32 -10.89 -16.81
C ARG A 141 14.39 -9.90 -16.39
N ASP A 142 13.95 -8.80 -15.79
CA ASP A 142 14.83 -7.93 -15.06
C ASP A 142 15.30 -8.65 -13.78
N ARG A 143 16.19 -8.01 -13.05
CA ARG A 143 16.73 -8.54 -11.79
C ARG A 143 15.73 -8.62 -10.61
N TRP A 144 14.49 -8.15 -10.76
CA TRP A 144 13.38 -8.46 -9.84
C TRP A 144 12.46 -9.54 -10.40
N GLY A 145 12.89 -10.20 -11.47
CA GLY A 145 12.11 -11.23 -12.11
C GLY A 145 10.91 -10.69 -12.90
N ARG A 146 10.86 -9.41 -13.26
CA ARG A 146 9.75 -8.84 -14.05
C ARG A 146 10.06 -8.96 -15.53
N THR A 147 9.08 -9.38 -16.32
CA THR A 147 9.13 -9.21 -17.78
C THR A 147 9.07 -7.73 -18.15
N LEU A 148 9.37 -7.37 -19.41
CA LEU A 148 9.23 -5.97 -19.86
C LEU A 148 7.79 -5.45 -19.70
N LEU A 149 6.79 -6.29 -19.98
CA LEU A 149 5.38 -5.96 -19.74
C LEU A 149 5.09 -5.80 -18.24
N GLY A 150 5.59 -6.70 -17.40
CA GLY A 150 5.45 -6.61 -15.94
C GLY A 150 6.06 -5.31 -15.38
N HIS A 151 7.22 -4.89 -15.89
CA HIS A 151 7.85 -3.61 -15.53
C HIS A 151 6.95 -2.43 -15.90
N ALA A 152 6.44 -2.38 -17.13
CA ALA A 152 5.53 -1.32 -17.57
C ALA A 152 4.25 -1.26 -16.74
N VAL A 153 3.68 -2.41 -16.40
CA VAL A 153 2.48 -2.52 -15.56
C VAL A 153 2.72 -1.97 -14.17
N VAL A 154 3.82 -2.34 -13.51
CA VAL A 154 4.18 -1.79 -12.18
C VAL A 154 4.34 -0.27 -12.23
N GLN A 155 4.96 0.27 -13.28
CA GLN A 155 5.10 1.71 -13.45
C GLN A 155 3.76 2.42 -13.66
N ALA A 156 2.86 1.82 -14.43
CA ALA A 156 1.54 2.37 -14.74
C ALA A 156 0.57 2.29 -13.55
N ALA A 157 0.62 1.21 -12.77
CA ALA A 157 -0.28 0.97 -11.64
C ALA A 157 0.14 1.72 -10.35
N SER A 158 1.36 2.26 -10.26
CA SER A 158 1.80 2.99 -9.07
C SER A 158 0.83 4.12 -8.66
N ASP A 159 0.64 4.33 -7.35
CA ASP A 159 -0.34 5.30 -6.81
C ASP A 159 -0.14 6.75 -7.26
N TYR A 160 1.07 7.07 -7.71
CA TYR A 160 1.45 8.39 -8.25
C TYR A 160 1.66 8.35 -9.76
N GLY A 161 1.12 7.33 -10.43
CA GLY A 161 1.25 7.14 -11.86
C GLY A 161 0.53 8.24 -12.64
N ASP A 162 1.24 8.84 -13.59
CA ASP A 162 0.62 9.61 -14.65
C ASP A 162 -0.20 8.66 -15.54
N PRO A 163 -1.47 8.97 -15.88
CA PRO A 163 -2.27 8.17 -16.81
C PRO A 163 -1.56 7.86 -18.14
N SER A 164 -0.65 8.72 -18.58
CA SER A 164 0.19 8.49 -19.77
C SER A 164 1.04 7.23 -19.67
N ARG A 165 1.33 6.71 -18.47
CA ARG A 165 2.12 5.47 -18.29
C ARG A 165 1.38 4.22 -18.78
N ALA A 166 0.05 4.24 -18.78
CA ALA A 166 -0.76 3.15 -19.32
C ALA A 166 -0.52 2.94 -20.83
N GLU A 167 -0.09 3.99 -21.55
CA GLU A 167 0.27 3.94 -22.96
C GLU A 167 1.39 2.94 -23.23
N PHE A 168 2.38 2.81 -22.35
CA PHE A 168 3.47 1.85 -22.55
C PHE A 168 3.00 0.41 -22.46
N VAL A 169 2.06 0.11 -21.55
CA VAL A 169 1.42 -1.21 -21.51
C VAL A 169 0.71 -1.47 -22.85
N ARG A 170 -0.06 -0.50 -23.35
CA ARG A 170 -0.76 -0.61 -24.63
C ARG A 170 0.20 -0.84 -25.81
N LEU A 171 1.32 -0.11 -25.87
CA LEU A 171 2.33 -0.27 -26.93
C LEU A 171 2.97 -1.66 -26.89
N LEU A 172 3.33 -2.17 -25.71
CA LEU A 172 3.93 -3.50 -25.57
C LEU A 172 2.93 -4.60 -25.96
N LEU A 173 1.68 -4.53 -25.50
CA LEU A 173 0.63 -5.47 -25.89
C LEU A 173 0.37 -5.44 -27.41
N ALA A 174 0.32 -4.25 -28.02
CA ALA A 174 0.17 -4.09 -29.47
C ALA A 174 1.36 -4.67 -30.27
N ALA A 175 2.55 -4.68 -29.67
CA ALA A 175 3.74 -5.31 -30.24
C ALA A 175 3.81 -6.84 -30.00
N GLY A 176 2.79 -7.43 -29.37
CA GLY A 176 2.70 -8.87 -29.16
C GLY A 176 3.29 -9.36 -27.83
N ALA A 177 3.52 -8.47 -26.85
CA ALA A 177 3.90 -8.90 -25.51
C ALA A 177 2.77 -9.75 -24.88
N PRO A 178 3.03 -10.98 -24.44
CA PRO A 178 2.02 -11.83 -23.82
C PRO A 178 1.68 -11.30 -22.41
N PRO A 179 0.39 -11.12 -22.06
CA PRO A 179 -0.03 -10.78 -20.71
C PRO A 179 0.00 -12.00 -19.79
N ALA A 180 1.17 -12.61 -19.67
CA ALA A 180 1.37 -13.83 -18.89
C ALA A 180 1.08 -13.58 -17.41
N ALA A 181 0.44 -14.54 -16.76
CA ALA A 181 0.15 -14.49 -15.32
C ALA A 181 1.40 -14.16 -14.50
N ASN A 182 2.54 -14.77 -14.83
CA ASN A 182 3.82 -14.56 -14.16
C ASN A 182 4.66 -13.42 -14.75
N ALA A 183 4.03 -12.40 -15.38
CA ALA A 183 4.74 -11.23 -15.91
C ALA A 183 5.52 -10.48 -14.82
N ILE A 184 5.09 -10.61 -13.56
CA ILE A 184 5.75 -10.14 -12.35
C ILE A 184 6.15 -11.41 -11.55
N ALA A 185 7.42 -11.61 -11.24
CA ALA A 185 7.83 -12.80 -10.48
C ALA A 185 7.64 -12.60 -8.98
N ALA A 186 7.45 -13.72 -8.27
CA ALA A 186 7.47 -13.79 -6.82
C ALA A 186 8.81 -13.30 -6.25
N GLU A 187 8.78 -12.19 -5.50
CA GLU A 187 9.91 -11.83 -4.66
C GLU A 187 10.01 -12.83 -3.51
N ALA A 188 11.16 -13.50 -3.34
CA ALA A 188 11.33 -14.52 -2.31
C ALA A 188 11.11 -14.00 -0.88
N SER A 189 11.17 -12.68 -0.67
CA SER A 189 10.89 -12.01 0.60
C SER A 189 9.43 -11.62 0.81
N MET A 190 8.58 -11.65 -0.23
CA MET A 190 7.15 -11.35 -0.13
C MET A 190 6.40 -12.67 -0.04
N ALA A 191 5.96 -13.00 1.18
CA ALA A 191 5.46 -14.33 1.55
C ALA A 191 4.16 -14.76 0.83
N SER A 192 3.52 -13.87 0.07
CA SER A 192 2.32 -14.17 -0.71
C SER A 192 2.69 -14.41 -2.18
N VAL A 193 2.59 -15.68 -2.61
CA VAL A 193 2.83 -16.07 -4.01
C VAL A 193 1.75 -15.47 -4.94
N SER A 194 0.57 -15.14 -4.43
CA SER A 194 -0.56 -14.65 -5.23
C SER A 194 -0.42 -13.21 -5.72
N GLU A 195 0.30 -12.33 -5.00
CA GLU A 195 0.59 -10.94 -5.41
C GLU A 195 1.34 -10.81 -6.74
N HIS A 196 1.84 -11.93 -7.26
CA HIS A 196 2.71 -12.01 -8.43
C HIS A 196 1.99 -12.55 -9.66
N ASN A 197 0.67 -12.77 -9.58
CA ASN A 197 -0.15 -12.85 -10.79
C ASN A 197 -0.43 -11.44 -11.30
N LEU A 198 -0.19 -11.19 -12.59
CA LEU A 198 -0.39 -9.90 -13.25
C LEU A 198 -1.76 -9.25 -12.95
N VAL A 199 -2.84 -10.03 -13.07
CA VAL A 199 -4.19 -9.52 -12.83
C VAL A 199 -4.44 -9.37 -11.33
N TYR A 200 -3.92 -10.27 -10.48
CA TYR A 200 -4.01 -10.13 -9.03
C TYR A 200 -3.34 -8.84 -8.53
N HIS A 201 -2.12 -8.55 -9.02
CA HIS A 201 -1.38 -7.35 -8.70
C HIS A 201 -2.20 -6.09 -9.00
N LEU A 202 -2.78 -6.03 -10.19
CA LEU A 202 -3.63 -4.92 -10.61
C LEU A 202 -4.93 -4.84 -9.79
N TYR A 203 -5.51 -5.99 -9.43
CA TYR A 203 -6.74 -6.07 -8.66
C TYR A 203 -6.59 -5.46 -7.26
N GLY A 204 -5.44 -5.67 -6.62
CA GLY A 204 -5.12 -5.10 -5.30
C GLY A 204 -4.89 -3.58 -5.31
N ILE A 205 -4.82 -2.95 -6.48
CA ILE A 205 -4.57 -1.52 -6.63
C ILE A 205 -5.84 -0.83 -7.14
N HIS A 206 -6.47 0.00 -6.31
CA HIS A 206 -7.80 0.57 -6.61
C HIS A 206 -7.78 1.95 -7.24
N ASN A 207 -6.67 2.34 -7.87
CA ASN A 207 -6.61 3.61 -8.60
C ASN A 207 -7.07 3.45 -10.06
N ALA A 208 -7.46 4.57 -10.68
CA ALA A 208 -8.02 4.57 -12.04
C ALA A 208 -7.05 4.00 -13.08
N ASN A 209 -5.74 4.18 -12.91
CA ASN A 209 -4.73 3.67 -13.84
C ASN A 209 -4.63 2.15 -13.76
N ALA A 210 -4.60 1.58 -12.55
CA ALA A 210 -4.56 0.13 -12.36
C ALA A 210 -5.81 -0.54 -12.94
N LEU A 211 -6.99 0.03 -12.74
CA LEU A 211 -8.23 -0.46 -13.34
C LEU A 211 -8.18 -0.40 -14.89
N ALA A 212 -7.69 0.70 -15.46
CA ALA A 212 -7.53 0.82 -16.91
C ALA A 212 -6.53 -0.21 -17.46
N VAL A 213 -5.40 -0.41 -16.77
CA VAL A 213 -4.39 -1.40 -17.13
C VAL A 213 -4.94 -2.83 -17.00
N MET A 214 -5.73 -3.12 -15.97
CA MET A 214 -6.40 -4.41 -15.79
C MET A 214 -7.33 -4.72 -16.96
N ASP A 215 -8.16 -3.75 -17.37
CA ASP A 215 -9.05 -3.90 -18.53
C ASP A 215 -8.27 -4.16 -19.82
N MET A 216 -7.14 -3.46 -20.02
CA MET A 216 -6.27 -3.65 -21.18
C MET A 216 -5.62 -5.05 -21.22
N VAL A 217 -5.05 -5.53 -20.11
CA VAL A 217 -4.37 -6.85 -20.10
C VAL A 217 -5.37 -7.99 -20.26
N LEU A 218 -6.56 -7.89 -19.67
CA LEU A 218 -7.64 -8.87 -19.86
C LEU A 218 -8.13 -8.87 -21.32
N SER A 219 -8.29 -7.69 -21.93
CA SER A 219 -8.61 -7.57 -23.36
C SER A 219 -7.55 -8.20 -24.27
N ALA A 220 -6.29 -8.22 -23.83
CA ALA A 220 -5.18 -8.87 -24.52
C ALA A 220 -5.05 -10.38 -24.23
N GLY A 221 -5.99 -10.97 -23.47
CA GLY A 221 -6.03 -12.40 -23.19
C GLY A 221 -5.38 -12.84 -21.88
N ALA A 222 -5.14 -11.92 -20.93
CA ALA A 222 -4.83 -12.32 -19.56
C ALA A 222 -5.97 -13.17 -19.00
N SER A 223 -5.64 -14.18 -18.18
CA SER A 223 -6.66 -15.01 -17.53
C SER A 223 -7.49 -14.17 -16.56
N VAL A 224 -8.82 -14.19 -16.72
CA VAL A 224 -9.76 -13.57 -15.77
C VAL A 224 -9.96 -14.42 -14.50
N ASP A 225 -9.72 -15.72 -14.62
CA ASP A 225 -9.98 -16.74 -13.59
C ASP A 225 -8.81 -16.91 -12.60
N VAL A 226 -8.26 -15.79 -12.14
CA VAL A 226 -7.13 -15.80 -11.21
C VAL A 226 -7.57 -16.20 -9.81
N VAL A 227 -6.71 -16.96 -9.15
CA VAL A 227 -6.89 -17.41 -7.77
C VAL A 227 -5.71 -16.97 -6.90
N ASP A 228 -5.95 -16.82 -5.60
CA ASP A 228 -4.91 -16.59 -4.59
C ASP A 228 -4.14 -17.89 -4.24
N GLU A 229 -3.26 -17.83 -3.25
CA GLU A 229 -2.46 -18.97 -2.79
C GLU A 229 -3.29 -20.11 -2.19
N ASP A 230 -4.49 -19.81 -1.69
CA ASP A 230 -5.45 -20.77 -1.17
C ASP A 230 -6.37 -21.33 -2.27
N GLY A 231 -6.16 -20.91 -3.53
CA GLY A 231 -7.00 -21.28 -4.67
C GLY A 231 -8.34 -20.54 -4.72
N ARG A 232 -8.51 -19.47 -3.93
CA ARG A 232 -9.74 -18.67 -3.90
C ARG A 232 -9.72 -17.67 -5.06
N PRO A 233 -10.80 -17.52 -5.83
CA PRO A 233 -10.86 -16.50 -6.87
C PRO A 233 -10.62 -15.10 -6.30
N ILE A 234 -9.90 -14.23 -7.04
CA ILE A 234 -9.46 -12.91 -6.54
C ILE A 234 -10.60 -12.01 -6.04
N TYR A 235 -11.81 -12.18 -6.59
CA TYR A 235 -12.99 -11.43 -6.19
C TYR A 235 -13.57 -11.82 -4.81
N TYR A 236 -12.96 -12.79 -4.11
CA TYR A 236 -13.20 -13.05 -2.69
C TYR A 236 -12.37 -12.17 -1.75
N SER A 237 -11.43 -11.37 -2.29
CA SER A 237 -10.55 -10.50 -1.53
C SER A 237 -11.32 -9.42 -0.77
N THR A 238 -10.82 -9.07 0.42
CA THR A 238 -11.33 -7.97 1.25
C THR A 238 -11.12 -6.60 0.60
N TYR A 239 -10.24 -6.54 -0.39
CA TYR A 239 -9.90 -5.35 -1.17
C TYR A 239 -10.77 -5.22 -2.43
N THR A 240 -11.78 -6.07 -2.61
CA THR A 240 -12.66 -6.00 -3.79
C THR A 240 -13.37 -4.65 -3.90
N VAL A 241 -13.27 -4.00 -5.06
CA VAL A 241 -14.03 -2.78 -5.38
C VAL A 241 -14.96 -3.02 -6.57
N LEU A 242 -16.12 -2.34 -6.58
CA LEU A 242 -17.14 -2.53 -7.62
C LEU A 242 -16.59 -2.34 -9.05
N PRO A 243 -15.80 -1.29 -9.36
CA PRO A 243 -15.24 -1.14 -10.71
C PRO A 243 -14.37 -2.33 -11.16
N ALA A 244 -13.64 -2.95 -10.23
CA ALA A 244 -12.83 -4.12 -10.54
C ALA A 244 -13.71 -5.33 -10.88
N LEU A 245 -14.81 -5.54 -10.14
CA LEU A 245 -15.79 -6.59 -10.43
C LEU A 245 -16.46 -6.40 -11.79
N GLU A 246 -16.80 -5.16 -12.15
CA GLU A 246 -17.39 -4.83 -13.44
C GLU A 246 -16.43 -5.14 -14.59
N ILE A 247 -15.13 -4.84 -14.43
CA ILE A 247 -14.10 -5.23 -15.40
C ILE A 247 -14.03 -6.76 -15.51
N LEU A 248 -13.91 -7.49 -14.40
CA LEU A 248 -13.86 -8.96 -14.42
C LEU A 248 -15.08 -9.58 -15.12
N ALA A 249 -16.28 -9.04 -14.87
CA ALA A 249 -17.51 -9.52 -15.50
C ALA A 249 -17.54 -9.30 -17.02
N ARG A 250 -17.07 -8.13 -17.50
CA ARG A 250 -16.95 -7.84 -18.94
C ARG A 250 -16.02 -8.83 -19.64
N HIS A 251 -15.02 -9.35 -18.93
CA HIS A 251 -14.06 -10.35 -19.42
C HIS A 251 -14.47 -11.80 -19.09
N GLY A 252 -15.69 -12.03 -18.62
CA GLY A 252 -16.26 -13.37 -18.48
C GLY A 252 -15.87 -14.15 -17.22
N ALA A 253 -15.52 -13.46 -16.12
CA ALA A 253 -15.24 -14.11 -14.85
C ALA A 253 -16.40 -15.02 -14.38
N ASP A 254 -16.08 -16.25 -13.95
CA ASP A 254 -17.08 -17.16 -13.38
C ASP A 254 -17.24 -16.94 -11.87
N PHE A 255 -18.18 -16.08 -11.49
CA PHE A 255 -18.48 -15.80 -10.09
C PHE A 255 -19.14 -16.96 -9.32
N ARG A 256 -19.49 -18.07 -9.97
CA ARG A 256 -20.15 -19.21 -9.31
C ARG A 256 -19.19 -20.11 -8.54
N ARG A 257 -17.88 -19.94 -8.70
CA ARG A 257 -16.88 -20.71 -7.95
C ARG A 257 -17.05 -20.48 -6.45
N LEU A 258 -17.00 -21.56 -5.70
CA LEU A 258 -17.15 -21.57 -4.25
C LEU A 258 -15.81 -21.30 -3.55
N ASP A 259 -15.86 -20.71 -2.36
CA ASP A 259 -14.68 -20.53 -1.49
C ASP A 259 -14.14 -21.91 -1.09
N PRO A 260 -12.87 -22.24 -1.40
CA PRO A 260 -12.25 -23.51 -1.02
C PRO A 260 -11.90 -23.61 0.47
N ARG A 261 -11.93 -22.51 1.23
CA ARG A 261 -11.52 -22.54 2.65
C ARG A 261 -12.51 -23.34 3.50
N SER A 262 -11.96 -24.12 4.42
CA SER A 262 -12.75 -25.02 5.28
C SER A 262 -13.76 -24.29 6.20
N ASP A 263 -13.45 -23.07 6.65
CA ASP A 263 -14.32 -22.24 7.51
C ASP A 263 -15.46 -21.57 6.74
N ARG A 264 -15.36 -21.49 5.40
CA ARG A 264 -16.38 -20.90 4.52
C ARG A 264 -16.73 -21.83 3.36
N LEU A 265 -16.64 -23.13 3.59
CA LEU A 265 -16.93 -24.13 2.57
C LEU A 265 -18.34 -23.88 2.03
N HIS A 266 -18.48 -23.88 0.71
CA HIS A 266 -19.73 -23.58 -0.02
C HIS A 266 -20.18 -22.12 -0.08
N TYR A 267 -19.38 -21.17 0.43
CA TYR A 267 -19.68 -19.76 0.19
C TYR A 267 -19.49 -19.47 -1.29
N ASN A 268 -20.48 -18.83 -1.92
CA ASN A 268 -20.28 -18.19 -3.21
C ASN A 268 -19.86 -16.72 -3.04
N ALA A 269 -19.55 -16.03 -4.15
CA ALA A 269 -19.08 -14.64 -4.10
C ALA A 269 -20.06 -13.70 -3.39
N LEU A 270 -21.36 -13.90 -3.61
CA LEU A 270 -22.42 -13.15 -2.94
C LEU A 270 -22.40 -13.34 -1.43
N MET A 271 -22.35 -14.59 -0.95
CA MET A 271 -22.30 -14.89 0.49
C MET A 271 -21.05 -14.32 1.15
N ASN A 272 -19.89 -14.41 0.48
CA ASN A 272 -18.67 -13.80 0.97
C ASN A 272 -18.81 -12.28 1.08
N ALA A 273 -19.29 -11.60 0.02
CA ALA A 273 -19.49 -10.15 0.03
C ALA A 273 -20.45 -9.70 1.15
N VAL A 274 -21.54 -10.43 1.40
CA VAL A 274 -22.46 -10.14 2.52
C VAL A 274 -21.78 -10.34 3.87
N SER A 275 -21.04 -11.45 4.07
CA SER A 275 -20.32 -11.69 5.32
C SER A 275 -19.27 -10.63 5.64
N MET A 276 -18.76 -9.97 4.60
CA MET A 276 -17.79 -8.89 4.68
C MET A 276 -18.42 -7.49 4.67
N GLN A 277 -19.76 -7.40 4.63
CA GLN A 277 -20.52 -6.15 4.56
C GLN A 277 -20.16 -5.29 3.33
N MET A 278 -19.71 -5.93 2.25
CA MET A 278 -19.35 -5.27 0.98
C MET A 278 -20.61 -5.05 0.13
N TRP A 279 -21.54 -4.22 0.60
CA TRP A 279 -22.88 -4.10 0.04
C TRP A 279 -22.94 -3.78 -1.47
N PRO A 280 -22.09 -2.89 -2.03
CA PRO A 280 -22.05 -2.68 -3.47
C PRO A 280 -21.68 -3.94 -4.26
N ALA A 281 -20.71 -4.72 -3.76
CA ALA A 281 -20.30 -5.99 -4.36
C ALA A 281 -21.37 -7.07 -4.21
N ALA A 282 -22.01 -7.17 -3.04
CA ALA A 282 -23.12 -8.09 -2.81
C ALA A 282 -24.29 -7.82 -3.76
N LEU A 283 -24.69 -6.55 -3.90
CA LEU A 283 -25.72 -6.13 -4.85
C LEU A 283 -25.32 -6.46 -6.29
N PHE A 284 -24.06 -6.21 -6.65
CA PHE A 284 -23.53 -6.57 -7.96
C PHE A 284 -23.67 -8.07 -8.24
N PHE A 285 -23.18 -8.94 -7.36
CA PHE A 285 -23.27 -10.39 -7.53
C PHE A 285 -24.71 -10.90 -7.60
N LEU A 286 -25.60 -10.34 -6.78
CA LEU A 286 -27.02 -10.66 -6.83
C LEU A 286 -27.65 -10.31 -8.19
N LYS A 287 -27.26 -9.16 -8.79
CA LYS A 287 -27.67 -8.75 -10.14
C LYS A 287 -27.05 -9.61 -11.25
N GLN A 288 -25.88 -10.19 -11.02
CA GLN A 288 -25.27 -11.21 -11.89
C GLN A 288 -25.98 -12.57 -11.81
N GLY A 289 -27.06 -12.68 -11.03
CA GLY A 289 -27.87 -13.90 -10.92
C GLY A 289 -27.29 -14.94 -9.96
N LEU A 290 -26.37 -14.55 -9.06
CA LEU A 290 -25.92 -15.44 -8.01
C LEU A 290 -27.06 -15.61 -6.99
N SER A 291 -27.48 -16.85 -6.79
CA SER A 291 -28.45 -17.21 -5.77
C SER A 291 -27.70 -17.73 -4.54
N PRO A 292 -27.98 -17.22 -3.33
CA PRO A 292 -27.39 -17.78 -2.14
C PRO A 292 -28.18 -19.00 -1.66
N ASP A 293 -27.51 -19.89 -0.94
CA ASP A 293 -28.24 -20.86 -0.12
C ASP A 293 -29.09 -20.12 0.93
N ARG A 294 -30.37 -20.48 1.03
CA ARG A 294 -31.34 -19.71 1.84
C ARG A 294 -31.00 -19.76 3.33
N GLN A 295 -30.60 -20.94 3.82
CA GLN A 295 -30.27 -21.11 5.23
C GLN A 295 -28.99 -20.35 5.57
N SER A 296 -27.96 -20.49 4.72
CA SER A 296 -26.69 -19.82 4.91
C SER A 296 -26.82 -18.30 4.85
N MET A 297 -27.56 -17.74 3.88
CA MET A 297 -27.77 -16.28 3.78
C MET A 297 -28.51 -15.71 4.99
N ARG A 298 -29.52 -16.41 5.50
CA ARG A 298 -30.23 -15.98 6.71
C ARG A 298 -29.29 -15.94 7.92
N THR A 299 -28.44 -16.95 8.07
CA THR A 299 -27.45 -17.00 9.15
C THR A 299 -26.44 -15.86 9.03
N ILE A 300 -25.88 -15.62 7.84
CA ILE A 300 -24.92 -14.55 7.60
C ILE A 300 -25.56 -13.19 7.91
N LEU A 301 -26.77 -12.91 7.42
CA LEU A 301 -27.48 -11.65 7.68
C LEU A 301 -27.75 -11.45 9.18
N ALA A 302 -28.17 -12.49 9.90
CA ALA A 302 -28.41 -12.39 11.34
C ALA A 302 -27.13 -12.08 12.14
N GLU A 303 -25.96 -12.49 11.65
CA GLU A 303 -24.66 -12.17 12.23
C GLU A 303 -24.23 -10.73 11.93
N VAL A 304 -24.30 -10.31 10.66
CA VAL A 304 -23.82 -8.97 10.26
C VAL A 304 -24.78 -7.84 10.65
N ASP A 305 -26.08 -8.10 10.80
CA ASP A 305 -27.09 -7.12 11.22
C ASP A 305 -27.28 -7.07 12.75
N ALA A 306 -26.47 -7.81 13.52
CA ALA A 306 -26.58 -7.81 14.98
C ALA A 306 -26.34 -6.39 15.55
N PRO A 307 -27.16 -5.89 16.49
CA PRO A 307 -26.96 -4.58 17.09
C PRO A 307 -25.53 -4.41 17.63
N GLY A 308 -24.81 -3.40 17.14
CA GLY A 308 -23.42 -3.13 17.54
C GLY A 308 -22.35 -3.82 16.69
N SER A 309 -22.72 -4.51 15.60
CA SER A 309 -21.75 -4.87 14.57
C SER A 309 -21.21 -3.59 13.93
N SER A 310 -19.89 -3.42 13.96
CA SER A 310 -19.21 -2.32 13.29
C SER A 310 -18.11 -2.92 12.43
N TYR A 311 -18.41 -3.30 11.18
CA TYR A 311 -17.38 -3.87 10.33
C TYR A 311 -17.54 -3.42 8.87
N TYR A 312 -16.49 -2.79 8.34
CA TYR A 312 -16.23 -2.49 6.92
C TYR A 312 -17.40 -1.95 6.09
N GLY A 313 -17.92 -0.78 6.47
CA GLY A 313 -18.66 0.08 5.55
C GLY A 313 -20.09 0.35 6.01
N ASP A 314 -20.25 1.44 6.74
CA ASP A 314 -21.55 2.08 7.01
C ASP A 314 -22.12 2.69 5.71
N ASP A 315 -22.35 1.88 4.68
CA ASP A 315 -23.13 2.26 3.51
C ASP A 315 -24.54 1.70 3.64
N ASP A 316 -25.30 2.29 4.57
CA ASP A 316 -26.71 1.95 4.83
C ASP A 316 -27.56 2.02 3.55
N ILE A 317 -27.19 2.90 2.62
CA ILE A 317 -27.88 3.06 1.34
C ILE A 317 -27.66 1.83 0.47
N ALA A 318 -26.40 1.40 0.30
CA ALA A 318 -26.09 0.19 -0.45
C ALA A 318 -26.65 -1.07 0.21
N HIS A 319 -26.64 -1.14 1.56
CA HIS A 319 -27.25 -2.24 2.29
C HIS A 319 -28.77 -2.31 2.05
N GLY A 320 -29.49 -1.19 2.19
CA GLY A 320 -30.92 -1.12 1.91
C GLY A 320 -31.26 -1.50 0.45
N ALA A 321 -30.43 -1.06 -0.51
CA ALA A 321 -30.58 -1.43 -1.92
C ALA A 321 -30.38 -2.94 -2.15
N PHE A 322 -29.41 -3.55 -1.47
CA PHE A 322 -29.19 -4.99 -1.49
C PHE A 322 -30.39 -5.77 -0.95
N LEU A 323 -30.91 -5.41 0.24
CA LEU A 323 -32.07 -6.07 0.83
C LEU A 323 -33.32 -5.95 -0.06
N ALA A 324 -33.53 -4.79 -0.69
CA ALA A 324 -34.64 -4.57 -1.62
C ALA A 324 -34.53 -5.44 -2.89
N GLU A 325 -33.33 -5.61 -3.45
CA GLU A 325 -33.11 -6.55 -4.56
C GLU A 325 -33.31 -8.01 -4.13
N LEU A 326 -32.78 -8.39 -2.96
CA LEU A 326 -32.92 -9.74 -2.43
C LEU A 326 -34.38 -10.13 -2.21
N ALA A 327 -35.20 -9.19 -1.68
CA ALA A 327 -36.63 -9.39 -1.53
C ALA A 327 -37.34 -9.57 -2.89
N ARG A 328 -36.97 -8.78 -3.90
CA ARG A 328 -37.54 -8.89 -5.26
C ARG A 328 -37.26 -10.25 -5.92
N GLN A 329 -36.08 -10.82 -5.72
CA GLN A 329 -35.75 -12.13 -6.29
C GLN A 329 -36.50 -13.30 -5.64
N ARG A 330 -37.02 -13.15 -4.41
CA ARG A 330 -37.82 -14.20 -3.74
C ARG A 330 -39.24 -14.35 -4.27
N VAL A 331 -39.74 -13.34 -4.99
CA VAL A 331 -41.11 -13.31 -5.53
C VAL A 331 -41.19 -13.94 -6.93
N LYS A 332 -40.04 -14.09 -7.60
CA LYS A 332 -39.92 -14.77 -8.91
C LYS A 332 -39.73 -16.26 -8.72
#